data_AF-A0A3A5RCY0-F1
#
_entry.id   AF-A0A3A5RCY0-F1
#
_cell.length_a   1.000
_cell.length_b   1.000
_cell.length_c   1.000
_cell.angle_alpha   90.00
_cell.angle_beta   90.00
_cell.angle_gamma   90.00
#
_symmetry.space_group_name_H-M   'P 1'
#
loop_
_entity.id
_entity.type
_entity.pdbx_description
1 polymer ?
#
loop_
_entity_poly.entity_id
_entity_poly.type
_entity_poly.pdbx_seq_one_letter_code
_entity_poly.pdbx_strand_id
1 'polypeptide(L)'
;MECEMIVPDLVARPLAEAVLMAKEAGLSVTLVKAEPAFHRDTLVWRDDFAYVLKQINALDHKVTLIIGCQFEGRCTHNGTQD
;
A
#
# COMPACT_ATOMS: atom_id res chain seq x y z
N MET A 1 -6.54 -7.06 31.31
CA MET A 1 -7.12 -7.54 30.05
C MET A 1 -6.26 -6.92 28.96
N GLU A 2 -5.28 -7.68 28.47
CA GLU A 2 -4.50 -7.22 27.32
C GLU A 2 -5.45 -7.28 26.13
N CYS A 3 -5.87 -6.13 25.61
CA CYS A 3 -6.62 -6.11 24.36
C CYS A 3 -5.68 -6.69 23.30
N GLU A 4 -5.98 -7.89 22.82
CA GLU A 4 -5.32 -8.43 21.63
C GLU A 4 -5.57 -7.44 20.50
N MET A 5 -4.53 -6.69 20.14
CA MET A 5 -4.60 -5.73 19.05
C MET A 5 -4.73 -6.52 17.74
N ILE A 6 -5.90 -6.42 17.11
CA ILE A 6 -6.15 -7.01 15.81
C ILE A 6 -5.54 -6.11 14.75
N VAL A 7 -4.48 -6.60 14.09
CA VAL A 7 -3.90 -5.92 12.94
C VAL A 7 -4.78 -6.17 11.72
N PRO A 8 -5.37 -5.14 11.08
CA PRO A 8 -6.21 -5.32 9.89
C PRO A 8 -5.37 -5.81 8.71
N ASP A 9 -6.02 -6.51 7.79
CA ASP A 9 -5.44 -6.82 6.47
C ASP A 9 -5.61 -5.61 5.55
N LEU A 10 -4.46 -5.03 5.16
CA LEU A 10 -4.33 -3.82 4.38
C LEU A 10 -3.88 -4.11 2.94
N VAL A 11 -3.55 -5.35 2.60
CA VAL A 11 -3.04 -5.72 1.27
C VAL A 11 -4.09 -5.48 0.20
N ALA A 12 -3.65 -5.05 -0.99
CA ALA A 12 -4.48 -4.72 -2.16
C ALA A 12 -5.49 -3.57 -1.97
N ARG A 13 -5.53 -2.92 -0.80
CA ARG A 13 -6.37 -1.75 -0.57
C ARG A 13 -5.74 -0.49 -1.18
N PRO A 14 -6.57 0.49 -1.60
CA PRO A 14 -6.12 1.84 -1.90
C PRO A 14 -5.34 2.43 -0.73
N LEU A 15 -4.28 3.19 -1.02
CA LEU A 15 -3.37 3.73 0.00
C LEU A 15 -4.10 4.56 1.06
N ALA A 16 -5.01 5.44 0.62
CA ALA A 16 -5.77 6.29 1.53
C ALA A 16 -6.64 5.48 2.51
N GLU A 17 -7.29 4.42 2.02
CA GLU A 17 -8.10 3.51 2.82
C GLU A 17 -7.23 2.71 3.81
N ALA A 18 -6.11 2.16 3.34
CA ALA A 18 -5.20 1.39 4.17
C ALA A 18 -4.62 2.21 5.33
N VAL A 19 -4.23 3.47 5.07
CA VAL A 19 -3.72 4.38 6.11
C VAL A 19 -4.81 4.73 7.12
N LEU A 20 -6.05 4.94 6.67
CA LEU A 20 -7.16 5.22 7.56
C LEU A 20 -7.44 4.04 8.49
N MET A 21 -7.55 2.83 7.94
CA MET A 21 -7.78 1.61 8.72
C MET A 21 -6.66 1.34 9.73
N ALA A 22 -5.39 1.54 9.33
CA ALA A 22 -4.27 1.39 10.24
C ALA A 22 -4.34 2.40 11.39
N LYS A 23 -4.69 3.65 11.10
CA LYS A 23 -4.86 4.70 12.12
C LYS A 23 -6.00 4.37 13.09
N GLU A 24 -7.15 3.90 12.58
CA GLU A 24 -8.29 3.48 13.40
C GLU A 24 -7.95 2.27 14.29
N ALA A 25 -7.07 1.39 13.82
CA ALA A 25 -6.53 0.28 14.60
C ALA A 25 -5.41 0.69 15.59
N GLY A 26 -5.05 1.98 15.66
CA GLY A 26 -3.99 2.47 16.55
C GLY A 26 -2.58 2.13 16.08
N LEU A 27 -2.39 1.82 14.81
CA LEU A 27 -1.10 1.44 14.23
C LEU A 27 -0.34 2.66 13.69
N SER A 28 0.97 2.66 13.90
CA SER A 28 1.92 3.54 13.24
C SER A 28 2.34 2.93 11.90
N VAL A 29 2.20 3.70 10.82
CA VAL A 29 2.43 3.24 9.44
C VAL A 29 3.75 3.78 8.91
N THR A 30 4.59 2.90 8.38
CA THR A 30 5.74 3.25 7.53
C THR A 30 5.42 2.91 6.08
N LEU A 31 5.58 3.87 5.17
CA LEU A 31 5.31 3.67 3.74
C LEU A 31 6.62 3.51 2.97
N VAL A 32 6.71 2.47 2.15
CA VAL A 32 7.84 2.22 1.25
C VAL A 32 7.33 2.17 -0.17
N LYS A 33 7.70 3.15 -1.00
CA LYS A 33 7.35 3.14 -2.43
C LYS A 33 8.14 2.05 -3.14
N ALA A 34 7.43 1.13 -3.79
CA ALA A 34 8.06 0.19 -4.70
C ALA A 34 8.47 0.96 -5.97
N GLU A 35 9.77 1.00 -6.25
CA GLU A 35 10.24 1.53 -7.51
C GLU A 35 9.89 0.54 -8.64
N PRO A 36 9.29 0.99 -9.75
CA PRO A 36 9.11 0.13 -10.91
C PRO A 36 10.48 -0.33 -11.42
N ALA A 37 10.66 -1.64 -11.56
CA ALA A 37 11.88 -2.23 -12.15
C ALA A 37 12.13 -1.79 -13.61
N PHE A 38 11.14 -1.20 -14.28
CA PHE A 38 11.22 -0.74 -15.65
C PHE A 38 10.98 0.76 -15.70
N HIS A 39 12.04 1.57 -15.63
CA HIS A 39 11.95 3.00 -15.92
C HIS A 39 11.69 3.20 -17.43
N ARG A 40 10.43 3.35 -17.83
CA ARG A 40 10.11 4.09 -19.06
C ARG A 40 9.75 5.51 -18.65
N ASP A 41 10.24 6.49 -19.39
CA ASP A 41 10.08 7.93 -19.12
C ASP A 41 8.61 8.40 -19.06
N THR A 42 7.66 7.50 -19.35
CA THR A 42 6.21 7.73 -19.30
C THR A 42 5.55 7.30 -17.99
N LEU A 43 6.29 6.71 -17.04
CA LEU A 43 5.70 6.22 -15.78
C LEU A 43 5.60 7.35 -14.75
N VAL A 44 4.39 7.88 -14.57
CA VAL A 44 4.10 8.91 -13.57
C VAL A 44 3.46 8.28 -12.33
N TRP A 45 4.06 8.51 -11.16
CA TRP A 45 3.49 8.13 -9.86
C TRP A 45 2.34 9.08 -9.50
N ARG A 46 1.19 8.51 -9.11
CA ARG A 46 0.04 9.27 -8.57
C ARG A 46 -0.42 8.64 -7.26
N ASP A 47 -0.41 9.41 -6.18
CA ASP A 47 -0.82 8.91 -4.85
C ASP A 47 -2.27 8.41 -4.85
N ASP A 48 -3.16 9.02 -5.65
CA ASP A 48 -4.56 8.61 -5.80
C ASP A 48 -4.74 7.22 -6.43
N PHE A 49 -3.73 6.72 -7.14
CA PHE A 49 -3.71 5.37 -7.73
C PHE A 49 -2.81 4.41 -6.96
N ALA A 50 -2.31 4.83 -5.78
CA ALA A 50 -1.46 3.99 -4.97
C ALA A 50 -2.27 2.94 -4.20
N TYR A 51 -1.69 1.75 -4.05
CA TYR A 51 -2.28 0.63 -3.33
C TYR A 51 -1.20 -0.19 -2.61
N VAL A 52 -1.61 -0.96 -1.60
CA VAL A 52 -0.69 -1.78 -0.80
C VAL A 52 -0.35 -3.07 -1.56
N LEU A 53 0.93 -3.25 -1.88
CA LEU A 53 1.46 -4.49 -2.47
C LEU A 53 1.79 -5.54 -1.42
N LYS A 54 2.34 -5.10 -0.29
CA LYS A 54 2.77 -5.97 0.80
C LYS A 54 2.64 -5.28 2.13
N GLN A 55 2.16 -6.03 3.11
CA GLN A 55 2.11 -5.64 4.50
C GLN A 55 3.15 -6.42 5.30
N ILE A 56 3.91 -5.72 6.15
CA ILE A 56 4.86 -6.32 7.08
C ILE A 56 4.49 -5.82 8.47
N ASN A 57 4.01 -6.74 9.30
CA ASN A 57 3.65 -6.45 10.68
C ASN A 57 4.92 -6.51 11.53
N ALA A 58 5.20 -5.43 12.26
CA ALA A 58 6.26 -5.38 13.26
C ALA A 58 5.65 -5.45 14.67
N LEU A 59 6.50 -5.69 15.67
CA LEU A 59 6.13 -5.53 17.07
C LEU A 59 5.80 -4.05 17.36
N ASP A 60 5.12 -3.81 18.48
CA ASP A 60 4.84 -2.47 19.01
C ASP A 60 3.95 -1.57 18.13
N HIS A 61 2.83 -2.11 17.62
CA HIS A 61 1.81 -1.32 16.92
C HIS A 61 2.35 -0.65 15.65
N LYS A 62 3.32 -1.28 14.98
CA LYS A 62 3.94 -0.76 13.75
C LYS A 62 3.65 -1.67 12.57
N VAL A 63 3.31 -1.05 11.44
CA VAL A 63 3.13 -1.73 10.17
C VAL A 63 3.93 -1.02 9.09
N THR A 64 4.65 -1.79 8.28
CA THR A 64 5.29 -1.29 7.08
C THR A 64 4.48 -1.73 5.86
N LEU A 65 4.08 -0.76 5.04
CA LEU A 65 3.35 -1.00 3.80
C LEU A 65 4.28 -0.72 2.63
N ILE A 66 4.50 -1.74 1.80
CA ILE A 66 5.10 -1.56 0.49
C ILE A 66 3.98 -1.18 -0.46
N ILE A 67 4.10 -0.03 -1.11
CA ILE A 67 3.05 0.58 -1.92
C ILE A 67 3.47 0.64 -3.38
N GLY A 68 2.55 0.29 -4.26
CA GLY A 68 2.67 0.43 -5.71
C GLY A 68 1.67 1.46 -6.23
N CYS A 69 1.78 1.85 -7.50
CA CYS A 69 0.85 2.74 -8.17
C CYS A 69 0.44 2.14 -9.51
N GLN A 70 -0.81 2.34 -9.93
CA GLN A 70 -1.20 2.06 -11.32
C GLN A 70 -0.42 3.00 -12.24
N PHE A 71 0.31 2.42 -13.19
CA PHE A 71 1.10 3.19 -14.15
C PHE A 71 0.18 3.78 -15.23
N GLU A 72 0.20 5.10 -15.39
CA GLU A 72 -0.39 5.73 -16.57
C GLU A 72 0.42 5.32 -17.80
N GLY A 73 -0.06 4.31 -18.52
CA GLY A 73 0.55 3.90 -19.77
C GLY A 73 0.29 2.50 -20.29
N ARG A 74 -0.42 1.59 -19.57
CA ARG A 74 -0.97 0.32 -20.14
C ARG A 74 -1.69 -0.63 -19.17
N CYS A 75 -2.02 -0.24 -17.93
CA CYS A 75 -2.82 -1.13 -17.08
C CYS A 75 -4.30 -1.00 -17.44
N THR A 76 -4.85 -1.98 -18.14
CA THR A 76 -6.31 -2.12 -18.30
C THR A 76 -6.97 -2.31 -16.92
N HIS A 77 -8.26 -2.03 -16.80
CA HIS A 77 -9.00 -2.02 -15.52
C HIS A 77 -8.94 -3.34 -14.72
N ASN A 78 -8.42 -4.41 -15.31
CA ASN A 78 -8.29 -5.73 -14.70
C ASN A 78 -6.85 -6.06 -14.25
N GLY A 79 -5.95 -5.08 -14.19
CA GLY A 79 -4.59 -5.28 -13.68
C GLY A 79 -3.65 -6.01 -14.63
N THR A 80 -4.03 -6.25 -15.88
CA THR A 80 -3.18 -6.83 -16.93
C THR A 80 -2.54 -5.74 -17.80
N GLN A 81 -1.24 -5.90 -18.06
CA GLN A 81 -0.48 -5.16 -19.08
C GLN A 81 -0.68 -5.79 -20.46
N ASP A 82 -0.82 -4.97 -21.50
CA ASP A 82 -0.63 -5.36 -22.91
C ASP A 82 0.85 -5.33 -23.32
#